data_AF-A0A8J5TKY6-F1
#
_entry.id   AF-A0A8J5TKY6-F1
#
_cell.length_a   1.000
_cell.length_b   1.000
_cell.length_c   1.000
_cell.angle_alpha   90.00
_cell.angle_beta   90.00
_cell.angle_gamma   90.00
#
_symmetry.space_group_name_H-M   'P 1'
#
loop_
_entity.id
_entity.type
_entity.pdbx_description
1 polymer ?
#
loop_
_entity_poly.entity_id
_entity_poly.type
_entity_poly.pdbx_seq_one_letter_code
_entity_poly.pdbx_strand_id
1 'polypeptide(L)'
;CCKIYKGQRVVKKLSDRETAQFIRTTAVPPATRKKQICNIHRTNDFTQDPMLKNLQFSIAERPLHMEGRILPAPELLMDAPVQPREGVWDARRRLFYRGADINTWVVMNYNPRFVDQR
;
A
#
# COMPACT_ATOMS: atom_id res chain seq x y z
N CYS A 1 34.56 -25.75 -8.01
CA CYS A 1 33.10 -25.76 -7.74
C CYS A 1 32.74 -24.46 -7.04
N CYS A 2 31.87 -23.62 -7.62
CA CYS A 2 31.58 -22.26 -7.11
C CYS A 2 30.20 -22.22 -6.43
N LYS A 3 30.07 -21.41 -5.37
CA LYS A 3 28.82 -21.20 -4.63
C LYS A 3 28.53 -19.71 -4.52
N ILE A 4 27.26 -19.34 -4.62
CA ILE A 4 26.80 -17.97 -4.40
C ILE A 4 26.94 -17.65 -2.90
N TYR A 5 27.67 -16.58 -2.57
CA TYR A 5 27.84 -16.12 -1.19
C TYR A 5 26.53 -15.50 -0.66
N LYS A 6 26.23 -15.68 0.62
CA LYS A 6 24.98 -15.21 1.25
C LYS A 6 24.93 -13.67 1.34
N GLY A 7 23.72 -13.13 1.42
CA GLY A 7 23.51 -11.69 1.64
C GLY A 7 23.62 -10.79 0.40
N GLN A 8 23.83 -11.36 -0.79
CA GLN A 8 23.83 -10.61 -2.04
C GLN A 8 22.40 -10.16 -2.40
N ARG A 9 22.17 -8.84 -2.41
CA ARG A 9 20.89 -8.23 -2.79
C ARG A 9 20.64 -8.35 -4.29
N VAL A 10 19.44 -8.75 -4.69
CA VAL A 10 19.00 -8.70 -6.09
C VAL A 10 18.67 -7.25 -6.47
N VAL A 11 19.35 -6.72 -7.49
CA VAL A 11 19.18 -5.33 -7.98
C VAL A 11 18.30 -5.27 -9.24
N LYS A 12 18.17 -6.40 -9.95
CA LYS A 12 17.35 -6.49 -11.17
C LYS A 12 15.86 -6.50 -10.81
N LYS A 13 15.02 -6.07 -11.77
CA LYS A 13 13.57 -6.18 -11.66
C LYS A 13 13.17 -7.65 -11.51
N LEU A 14 12.30 -7.92 -10.55
CA LEU A 14 11.67 -9.23 -10.37
C LEU A 14 10.71 -9.51 -11.52
N SER A 15 10.58 -10.78 -11.90
CA SER A 15 9.50 -11.20 -12.81
C SER A 15 8.13 -10.93 -12.19
N ASP A 16 7.07 -10.91 -13.01
CA ASP A 16 5.71 -10.66 -12.52
C ASP A 16 5.28 -11.73 -11.49
N ARG A 17 5.73 -12.97 -11.67
CA ARG A 17 5.50 -14.07 -10.72
C ARG A 17 6.20 -13.84 -9.39
N GLU A 18 7.48 -13.45 -9.42
CA GLU A 18 8.25 -13.15 -8.21
C GLU A 18 7.69 -11.93 -7.48
N THR A 19 7.28 -10.90 -8.23
CA THR A 19 6.65 -9.70 -7.68
C THR A 19 5.33 -10.03 -6.98
N ALA A 20 4.47 -10.82 -7.63
CA ALA A 20 3.22 -11.27 -7.02
C ALA A 20 3.47 -12.08 -5.74
N GLN A 21 4.48 -12.95 -5.74
CA GLN A 21 4.86 -13.70 -4.54
C GLN A 21 5.37 -12.78 -3.44
N PHE A 22 6.25 -11.84 -3.77
CA PHE A 22 6.80 -10.87 -2.84
C PHE A 22 5.69 -10.03 -2.19
N ILE A 23 4.72 -9.53 -2.98
CA ILE A 23 3.58 -8.76 -2.47
C ILE A 23 2.75 -9.64 -1.52
N ARG A 24 2.39 -10.86 -1.93
CA ARG A 24 1.61 -11.79 -1.07
C ARG A 24 2.31 -12.09 0.25
N THR A 25 3.63 -12.23 0.25
CA THR A 25 4.39 -12.53 1.47
C THR A 25 4.57 -11.30 2.36
N THR A 26 4.71 -10.10 1.79
CA THR A 26 5.04 -8.88 2.55
C THR A 26 3.82 -8.04 2.94
N ALA A 27 2.70 -8.17 2.23
CA ALA A 27 1.44 -7.48 2.55
C ALA A 27 0.73 -8.16 3.73
N VAL A 28 1.13 -7.80 4.95
CA VAL A 28 0.54 -8.30 6.20
C VAL A 28 -0.37 -7.26 6.87
N PRO A 29 -1.46 -7.68 7.55
CA PRO A 29 -2.36 -6.77 8.27
C PRO A 29 -1.64 -5.92 9.34
N PRO A 30 -2.13 -4.70 9.64
CA PRO A 30 -1.48 -3.79 10.60
C PRO A 30 -1.23 -4.40 11.98
N ALA A 31 -2.19 -5.17 12.51
CA ALA A 31 -2.04 -5.83 13.81
C ALA A 31 -0.88 -6.84 13.81
N THR A 32 -0.75 -7.64 12.73
CA THR A 32 0.35 -8.60 12.56
C THR A 32 1.67 -7.87 12.37
N ARG A 33 1.70 -6.80 11.56
CA ARG A 33 2.88 -5.95 11.38
C ARG A 33 3.38 -5.39 12.71
N LYS A 34 2.48 -4.84 13.53
CA LYS A 34 2.83 -4.32 14.87
C LYS A 34 3.45 -5.41 15.74
N LYS A 35 2.86 -6.61 15.78
CA LYS A 35 3.41 -7.76 16.54
C LYS A 35 4.80 -8.15 16.04
N GLN A 36 5.02 -8.19 14.73
CA GLN A 36 6.32 -8.50 14.14
C GLN A 36 7.38 -7.46 14.53
N ILE A 37 7.05 -6.17 14.48
CA ILE A 37 7.95 -5.09 14.91
C ILE A 37 8.30 -5.24 16.39
N CYS A 38 7.31 -5.44 17.27
CA CYS A 38 7.57 -5.65 18.70
C CYS A 38 8.41 -6.91 18.97
N ASN A 39 8.21 -7.98 18.19
CA ASN A 39 9.00 -9.19 18.30
C ASN A 39 10.46 -8.94 17.91
N ILE A 40 10.71 -8.25 16.78
CA ILE A 40 12.05 -7.87 16.34
C ILE A 40 12.76 -7.04 17.42
N HIS A 41 12.05 -6.09 18.04
CA HIS A 41 12.59 -5.31 19.15
C HIS A 41 13.01 -6.21 20.31
N ARG A 42 12.13 -7.11 20.76
CA ARG A 42 12.41 -8.05 21.85
C ARG A 42 13.57 -9.00 21.55
N THR A 43 13.66 -9.52 20.31
CA THR A 43 14.71 -10.46 19.94
C THR A 43 16.08 -9.82 19.76
N ASN A 44 16.12 -8.53 19.42
CA ASN A 44 17.39 -7.79 19.28
C ASN A 44 17.94 -7.29 20.62
N ASP A 45 17.10 -7.19 21.66
CA ASP A 45 17.48 -6.76 23.01
C ASP A 45 18.40 -5.52 23.00
N PHE A 46 17.93 -4.45 22.36
CA PHE A 46 18.73 -3.23 22.14
C PHE A 46 19.24 -2.61 23.45
N THR A 47 18.57 -2.85 24.58
CA THR A 47 19.01 -2.42 25.90
C THR A 47 20.34 -3.05 26.31
N GLN A 48 20.66 -4.25 25.80
CA GLN A 48 21.92 -4.94 26.04
C GLN A 48 23.01 -4.64 25.02
N ASP A 49 22.71 -3.85 23.97
CA ASP A 49 23.69 -3.50 22.95
C ASP A 49 24.85 -2.67 23.57
N PRO A 50 26.12 -3.14 23.46
CA PRO A 50 27.26 -2.47 24.08
C PRO A 50 27.49 -1.05 23.57
N MET A 51 27.20 -0.80 22.29
CA MET A 51 27.38 0.52 21.69
C MET A 51 26.34 1.50 22.23
N LEU A 52 25.06 1.08 22.28
CA LEU A 52 23.99 1.92 22.83
C LEU A 52 24.21 2.25 24.31
N LYS A 53 24.66 1.27 25.11
CA LYS A 53 25.01 1.50 26.52
C LYS A 53 26.15 2.50 26.69
N ASN A 54 27.23 2.36 25.91
CA ASN A 54 28.38 3.25 25.99
C ASN A 54 28.04 4.69 25.61
N LEU A 55 27.07 4.86 24.70
CA LEU A 55 26.54 6.16 24.29
C LEU A 55 25.41 6.67 25.19
N GLN A 56 25.06 5.94 26.26
CA GLN A 56 23.97 6.27 27.19
C GLN A 56 22.60 6.44 26.50
N PHE A 57 22.39 5.71 25.40
CA PHE A 57 21.09 5.63 24.73
C PHE A 57 20.25 4.49 25.29
N SER A 58 18.95 4.76 25.43
CA SER A 58 17.93 3.76 25.77
C SER A 58 16.81 3.77 24.74
N ILE A 59 16.35 2.60 24.32
CA ILE A 59 15.22 2.46 23.39
C ILE A 59 14.01 1.97 24.18
N ALA A 60 12.86 2.64 24.01
CA ALA A 60 11.62 2.23 24.67
C ALA A 60 11.13 0.86 24.17
N GLU A 61 10.69 0.01 25.10
CA GLU A 61 10.22 -1.36 24.79
C GLU A 61 8.88 -1.40 24.04
N ARG A 62 8.10 -0.33 24.15
CA ARG A 62 6.75 -0.24 23.58
C ARG A 62 6.67 0.93 22.62
N PRO A 63 5.92 0.78 21.50
CA PRO A 63 5.61 1.91 20.63
C PRO A 63 4.95 3.04 21.42
N LEU A 64 5.25 4.28 21.03
CA LEU A 64 4.61 5.47 21.57
C LEU A 64 3.09 5.35 21.47
N HIS A 65 2.40 5.67 22.56
CA HIS A 65 0.96 5.80 22.58
C HIS A 65 0.56 7.27 22.44
N MET A 66 -0.38 7.55 21.56
CA MET A 66 -0.90 8.89 21.32
C MET A 66 -2.37 8.83 20.96
N GLU A 67 -3.10 9.88 21.34
CA GLU A 67 -4.52 10.01 21.03
C GLU A 67 -4.70 10.54 19.61
N GLY A 68 -5.42 9.78 18.79
CA GLY A 68 -5.85 10.20 17.45
C GLY A 68 -7.29 10.70 17.48
N ARG A 69 -7.65 11.52 16.47
CA ARG A 69 -9.03 11.97 16.25
C ARG A 69 -9.49 11.54 14.87
N ILE A 70 -10.70 11.00 14.79
CA ILE A 70 -11.37 10.69 13.53
C ILE A 70 -12.24 11.90 13.17
N LEU A 71 -11.89 12.57 12.07
CA LEU A 71 -12.70 13.68 11.58
C LEU A 71 -13.97 13.15 10.91
N PRO A 72 -15.12 13.85 11.07
CA PRO A 72 -16.32 13.48 10.33
C PRO A 72 -16.06 13.59 8.82
N ALA A 73 -16.58 12.62 8.07
CA ALA A 73 -16.49 12.67 6.62
C ALA A 73 -17.29 13.87 6.08
N PRO A 74 -16.73 14.64 5.13
CA PRO A 74 -17.49 15.70 4.48
C PRO A 74 -18.61 15.09 3.64
N GLU A 75 -19.73 15.81 3.54
CA GLU A 75 -20.77 15.47 2.58
C GLU A 75 -20.29 15.79 1.16
N LEU A 76 -20.51 14.86 0.23
CA LEU A 76 -20.18 15.04 -1.18
C LEU A 76 -21.44 15.43 -1.94
N LEU A 77 -21.36 16.43 -2.82
CA LEU A 77 -22.45 16.79 -3.71
C LEU A 77 -22.18 16.23 -5.12
N MET A 78 -23.06 15.35 -5.58
CA MET A 78 -23.11 14.85 -6.97
C MET A 78 -24.40 15.35 -7.62
N ASP A 79 -25.24 14.45 -8.14
CA ASP A 79 -26.64 14.72 -8.47
C ASP A 79 -27.51 14.91 -7.21
N ALA A 80 -27.10 14.30 -6.11
CA ALA A 80 -27.66 14.44 -4.77
C ALA A 80 -26.54 14.38 -3.72
N PRO A 81 -26.81 14.79 -2.48
CA PRO A 81 -25.87 14.61 -1.38
C PRO A 81 -25.53 13.12 -1.14
N VAL A 82 -24.25 12.84 -0.94
CA VAL A 82 -23.70 11.51 -0.66
C VAL A 82 -22.82 11.60 0.57
N GLN A 83 -23.17 10.84 1.61
CA GLN A 83 -22.36 10.73 2.81
C GLN A 83 -21.35 9.57 2.68
N PRO A 84 -20.04 9.83 2.67
CA PRO A 84 -19.04 8.76 2.66
C PRO A 84 -19.11 7.93 3.94
N ARG A 85 -18.83 6.63 3.81
CA ARG A 85 -18.71 5.69 4.93
C ARG A 85 -17.34 5.06 4.90
N GLU A 86 -16.63 5.13 6.01
CA GLU A 86 -15.27 4.56 6.15
C GLU A 86 -14.30 5.02 5.05
N GLY A 87 -14.43 6.27 4.59
CA GLY A 87 -13.60 6.83 3.53
C GLY A 87 -13.98 6.39 2.10
N VAL A 88 -15.11 5.70 1.93
CA VAL A 88 -15.59 5.20 0.64
C VAL A 88 -16.95 5.82 0.28
N TRP A 89 -17.14 6.11 -1.00
CA TRP A 89 -18.43 6.49 -1.59
C TRP A 89 -18.62 5.77 -2.93
N ASP A 90 -19.85 5.78 -3.44
CA ASP A 90 -20.22 5.06 -4.65
C ASP A 90 -20.88 5.99 -5.67
N ALA A 91 -20.32 6.02 -6.88
CA ALA A 91 -20.84 6.79 -8.00
C ALA A 91 -21.77 5.97 -8.92
N ARG A 92 -21.96 4.67 -8.65
CA ARG A 92 -22.87 3.82 -9.43
C ARG A 92 -24.30 4.38 -9.33
N ARG A 93 -24.96 4.52 -10.48
CA ARG A 93 -26.32 5.07 -10.61
C ARG A 93 -26.47 6.51 -10.07
N ARG A 94 -25.38 7.29 -10.07
CA ARG A 94 -25.36 8.73 -9.76
C ARG A 94 -24.91 9.50 -10.99
N LEU A 95 -25.46 10.69 -11.21
CA LEU A 95 -24.93 11.63 -12.21
C LEU A 95 -23.82 12.48 -11.60
N PHE A 96 -22.93 13.00 -12.45
CA PHE A 96 -21.93 13.97 -12.01
C PHE A 96 -22.60 15.28 -11.58
N TYR A 97 -22.02 15.96 -10.59
CA TYR A 97 -22.44 17.32 -10.20
C TYR A 97 -22.47 18.27 -11.40
N ARG A 98 -21.43 18.17 -12.24
CA ARG A 98 -21.36 18.84 -13.53
C ARG A 98 -20.81 17.86 -14.57
N GLY A 99 -21.71 17.27 -15.34
CA GLY A 99 -21.34 16.47 -16.51
C GLY A 99 -20.78 17.36 -17.63
N ALA A 100 -19.92 16.77 -18.47
CA ALA A 100 -19.51 17.37 -19.73
C ALA A 100 -20.27 16.72 -20.88
N ASP A 101 -20.66 17.51 -21.86
CA ASP A 101 -21.28 17.01 -23.07
C ASP A 101 -20.20 16.59 -24.08
N ILE A 102 -20.20 15.31 -24.47
CA ILE A 102 -19.27 14.78 -25.46
C ILE A 102 -19.99 14.71 -26.80
N ASN A 103 -19.75 15.70 -27.66
CA ASN A 103 -20.40 15.81 -28.97
C ASN A 103 -19.70 14.97 -30.06
N THR A 104 -18.40 14.67 -29.90
CA THR A 104 -17.61 13.94 -30.90
C THR A 104 -16.53 13.11 -30.22
N TRP A 105 -16.45 11.84 -30.59
CA TRP A 105 -15.44 10.88 -30.12
C TRP A 105 -15.14 9.86 -31.21
N VAL A 106 -13.95 9.27 -31.19
CA VAL A 106 -13.52 8.23 -32.13
C VAL A 106 -12.89 7.09 -31.33
N VAL A 107 -13.15 5.85 -31.75
CA VAL A 107 -12.46 4.66 -31.24
C VAL A 107 -11.70 4.01 -32.39
N MET A 108 -10.41 3.74 -32.15
CA MET A 108 -9.55 3.00 -33.06
C MET A 108 -9.18 1.67 -32.42
N ASN A 109 -9.49 0.57 -33.12
CA ASN A 109 -9.17 -0.78 -32.67
C ASN A 109 -8.04 -1.35 -33.54
N TYR A 110 -6.87 -1.56 -32.94
CA TYR A 110 -5.69 -2.10 -33.61
C TYR A 110 -5.60 -3.63 -33.53
N ASN A 111 -6.63 -4.32 -33.06
CA ASN A 111 -6.62 -5.77 -33.02
C ASN A 111 -6.68 -6.33 -34.45
N PRO A 112 -5.64 -7.05 -34.92
CA PRO A 112 -5.53 -7.51 -36.31
C PRO A 112 -6.75 -8.30 -36.80
N ARG A 113 -7.43 -9.02 -35.89
CA ARG A 113 -8.66 -9.78 -36.19
C ARG A 113 -9.80 -8.91 -36.75
N PHE A 114 -9.79 -7.62 -36.45
CA PHE A 114 -10.79 -6.65 -36.88
C PHE A 114 -10.26 -5.70 -37.97
N VAL A 115 -8.96 -5.76 -38.27
CA VAL A 115 -8.30 -4.89 -39.27
C VAL A 115 -8.25 -5.58 -40.64
N ASP A 116 -8.13 -6.91 -40.69
CA ASP A 116 -7.92 -7.68 -41.93
C ASP A 116 -9.20 -8.30 -42.54
N GLN A 117 -10.40 -7.77 -42.27
CA GLN A 117 -11.66 -8.24 -42.89
C GLN A 117 -11.97 -7.59 -44.26
N ARG A 118 -10.95 -7.23 -45.05
CA ARG A 118 -11.12 -6.70 -46.42
C ARG A 118 -10.51 -7.63 -47.46
#